data_AF-A0A9D7CF56-F1
#
_entry.id   AF-A0A9D7CF56-F1
#
_cell.length_a   1.000
_cell.length_b   1.000
_cell.length_c   1.000
_cell.angle_alpha   90.00
_cell.angle_beta   90.00
_cell.angle_gamma   90.00
#
_symmetry.space_group_name_H-M   'P 1'
#
loop_
_entity.id
_entity.type
_entity.pdbx_description
1 polymer ?
#
loop_
_entity_poly.entity_id
_entity_poly.type
_entity_poly.pdbx_seq_one_letter_code
_entity_poly.pdbx_strand_id
1 'polypeptide(L)'
;MRAGARWRGPLLHLAVAAAGFLVAYLIVAFVVLPDDVPLGDVSIPGVVGLTQTDAERRLSTLGLTTTLGESRYSPDAPKSTVLSQAPAAGTIVAPGSVVTLDVSAGQQRATIPALLGLSRPDAERALATAGLALGNVTEEASDSARGLVLDSRPEEGQVVPLGTRVDLAVSAGPANLTMPDVVGREVESANTLLAQLGLLSAPVEYDTNSTLPAGTVVAQTPAAGSAVPAGTAVALRVAGSP
;
A
#
# COMPACT_ATOMS: atom_id res chain seq x y z
N MET A 1 20.70 -40.52 92.89
CA MET A 1 21.76 -39.74 92.21
C MET A 1 21.43 -39.69 90.72
N ARG A 2 21.03 -38.53 90.18
CA ARG A 2 20.91 -38.28 88.73
C ARG A 2 21.43 -36.87 88.47
N ALA A 3 22.55 -36.77 87.76
CA ALA A 3 23.20 -35.51 87.40
C ALA A 3 22.67 -35.05 86.03
N GLY A 4 22.11 -33.83 85.96
CA GLY A 4 21.76 -33.15 84.71
C GLY A 4 22.82 -32.10 84.38
N ALA A 5 23.70 -32.40 83.43
CA ALA A 5 24.72 -31.47 82.95
C ALA A 5 24.10 -30.43 82.00
N ARG A 6 24.19 -29.15 82.37
CA ARG A 6 23.60 -28.01 81.63
C ARG A 6 24.53 -27.59 80.48
N TRP A 7 24.29 -28.11 79.28
CA TRP A 7 24.96 -27.71 78.02
C TRP A 7 24.42 -26.37 77.45
N ARG A 8 24.54 -25.25 78.17
CA ARG A 8 24.05 -23.94 77.69
C ARG A 8 25.14 -22.91 77.37
N GLY A 9 26.43 -23.27 77.52
CA GLY A 9 27.57 -22.35 77.35
C GLY A 9 28.04 -22.09 75.90
N PRO A 10 28.34 -23.11 75.07
CA PRO A 10 29.05 -22.87 73.81
C PRO A 10 28.16 -22.35 72.68
N LEU A 11 26.86 -22.64 72.72
CA LEU A 11 25.89 -22.21 71.69
C LEU A 11 25.64 -20.69 71.71
N LEU A 12 25.72 -20.06 72.89
CA LEU A 12 25.55 -18.60 73.02
C LEU A 12 26.73 -17.85 72.41
N HIS A 13 27.97 -18.31 72.65
CA HIS A 13 29.16 -17.68 72.10
C HIS A 13 29.26 -17.84 70.58
N LEU A 14 28.85 -18.99 70.03
CA LEU A 14 28.76 -19.20 68.58
C LEU A 14 27.69 -18.30 67.94
N ALA A 15 26.53 -18.13 68.59
CA ALA A 15 25.48 -17.24 68.11
C ALA A 15 25.93 -15.76 68.11
N VAL A 16 26.65 -15.31 69.14
CA VAL A 16 27.19 -13.94 69.22
C VAL A 16 28.29 -13.70 68.18
N ALA A 17 29.17 -14.67 67.96
CA ALA A 17 30.21 -14.57 66.93
C ALA A 17 29.63 -14.55 65.50
N ALA A 18 28.63 -15.39 65.22
CA ALA A 18 27.93 -15.39 63.93
C ALA A 18 27.17 -14.09 63.68
N ALA A 19 26.50 -13.54 64.71
CA ALA A 19 25.84 -12.24 64.63
C ALA A 19 26.85 -11.11 64.37
N GLY A 20 28.01 -11.13 65.05
CA GLY A 20 29.07 -10.16 64.81
C GLY A 20 29.63 -10.21 63.38
N PHE A 21 29.83 -11.42 62.84
CA PHE A 21 30.29 -11.61 61.46
C PHE A 21 29.25 -11.17 60.43
N LEU A 22 27.95 -11.45 60.66
CA LEU A 22 26.87 -10.98 59.81
C LEU A 22 26.78 -9.45 59.82
N VAL A 23 26.88 -8.83 60.99
CA VAL A 23 26.86 -7.36 61.11
C VAL A 23 28.10 -6.75 60.44
N ALA A 24 29.29 -7.33 60.62
CA ALA A 24 30.49 -6.89 59.92
C ALA A 24 30.37 -7.06 58.39
N TYR A 25 29.81 -8.18 57.92
CA TYR A 25 29.54 -8.42 56.50
C TYR A 25 28.53 -7.42 55.95
N LEU A 26 27.45 -7.12 56.67
CA LEU A 26 26.45 -6.13 56.27
C LEU A 26 27.03 -4.71 56.28
N ILE A 27 27.89 -4.38 57.24
CA ILE A 27 28.62 -3.10 57.26
C ILE A 27 29.57 -3.02 56.05
N VAL A 28 30.33 -4.07 55.75
CA VAL A 28 31.18 -4.09 54.55
C VAL A 28 30.34 -4.02 53.26
N ALA A 29 29.23 -4.76 53.21
CA ALA A 29 28.34 -4.80 52.05
C ALA A 29 27.55 -3.51 51.81
N PHE A 30 27.31 -2.67 52.83
CA PHE A 30 26.56 -1.41 52.69
C PHE A 30 27.42 -0.14 52.90
N VAL A 31 28.61 -0.23 53.51
CA VAL A 31 29.50 0.92 53.79
C VAL A 31 30.77 0.88 52.95
N VAL A 32 31.31 -0.31 52.64
CA VAL A 32 32.54 -0.46 51.84
C VAL A 32 32.23 -0.77 50.37
N LEU A 33 31.11 -1.45 50.10
CA LEU A 33 30.51 -1.59 48.77
C LEU A 33 29.34 -0.60 48.65
N PRO A 34 29.56 0.67 48.28
CA PRO A 34 28.45 1.52 47.86
C PRO A 34 27.74 0.88 46.66
N ASP A 35 26.41 0.90 46.62
CA ASP A 35 25.62 0.51 45.44
C ASP A 35 26.01 1.32 44.18
N ASP A 36 26.72 2.45 44.39
CA ASP A 36 27.30 3.31 43.37
C ASP A 36 28.76 2.95 43.10
N VAL A 37 29.02 1.84 42.43
CA VAL A 37 30.23 1.79 41.60
C VAL A 37 29.93 2.73 40.43
N PRO A 38 30.64 3.87 40.25
CA PRO A 38 30.44 4.70 39.07
C PRO A 38 30.98 3.89 37.89
N LEU A 39 30.14 3.04 37.34
CA LEU A 39 30.29 2.58 35.98
C LEU A 39 30.38 3.85 35.16
N GLY A 40 31.55 4.07 34.55
CA GLY A 40 31.82 5.27 33.79
C GLY A 40 30.64 5.57 32.89
N ASP A 41 30.17 6.81 32.97
CA ASP A 41 29.27 7.47 32.05
C ASP A 41 29.32 6.85 30.63
N VAL A 42 28.19 6.32 30.16
CA VAL A 42 28.10 5.57 28.90
C VAL A 42 27.62 6.51 27.81
N SER A 43 28.34 6.55 26.70
CA SER A 43 27.89 7.29 25.51
C SER A 43 26.89 6.45 24.71
N ILE A 44 25.71 7.02 24.44
CA ILE A 44 24.64 6.36 23.70
C ILE A 44 25.07 6.17 22.24
N PRO A 45 25.07 4.93 21.71
CA PRO A 45 25.35 4.68 20.30
C PRO A 45 24.19 5.11 19.40
N GLY A 46 24.49 5.42 18.15
CA GLY A 46 23.47 5.63 17.11
C GLY A 46 22.82 4.30 16.70
N VAL A 47 21.51 4.23 16.84
CA VAL A 47 20.67 3.07 16.46
C VAL A 47 19.58 3.41 15.44
N VAL A 48 19.47 4.68 15.02
CA VAL A 48 18.58 5.09 13.93
C VAL A 48 18.94 4.34 12.65
N GLY A 49 17.92 3.82 11.97
CA GLY A 49 18.07 3.00 10.76
C GLY A 49 18.33 1.51 11.01
N LEU A 50 18.60 1.10 12.25
CA LEU A 50 18.67 -0.31 12.61
C LEU A 50 17.27 -0.90 12.81
N THR A 51 17.16 -2.23 12.75
CA THR A 51 15.96 -2.92 13.22
C THR A 51 15.83 -2.72 14.74
N GLN A 52 14.60 -2.72 15.25
CA GLN A 52 14.33 -2.64 16.69
C GLN A 52 15.16 -3.67 17.47
N THR A 53 15.19 -4.92 17.01
CA THR A 53 15.95 -5.99 17.65
C THR A 53 17.47 -5.74 17.65
N ASP A 54 18.02 -5.17 16.58
CA ASP A 54 19.44 -4.83 16.51
C ASP A 54 19.79 -3.64 17.42
N ALA A 55 18.91 -2.64 17.46
CA ALA A 55 19.03 -1.49 18.34
C ALA A 55 19.01 -1.91 19.81
N GLU A 56 18.05 -2.75 20.20
CA GLU A 56 17.94 -3.31 21.56
C GLU A 56 19.18 -4.12 21.95
N ARG A 57 19.70 -4.96 21.05
CA ARG A 57 20.95 -5.71 21.30
C ARG A 57 22.15 -4.78 21.48
N ARG A 58 22.26 -3.73 20.66
CA ARG A 58 23.38 -2.78 20.72
C ARG A 58 23.34 -1.96 22.01
N LEU A 59 22.17 -1.54 22.45
CA LEU A 59 21.99 -0.75 23.67
C LEU A 59 22.16 -1.61 24.94
N SER A 60 21.60 -2.82 24.97
CA SER A 60 21.75 -3.75 26.10
C SER A 60 23.19 -4.20 26.33
N THR A 61 24.01 -4.29 25.29
CA THR A 61 25.47 -4.57 25.41
C THR A 61 26.20 -3.52 26.26
N LEU A 62 25.66 -2.30 26.32
CA LEU A 62 26.20 -1.19 27.12
C LEU A 62 25.49 -1.00 28.46
N GLY A 63 24.62 -1.94 28.86
CA GLY A 63 23.83 -1.83 30.08
C GLY A 63 22.74 -0.77 30.02
N LEU A 64 22.38 -0.29 28.82
CA LEU A 64 21.25 0.62 28.61
C LEU A 64 19.95 -0.18 28.44
N THR A 65 18.85 0.37 28.93
CA THR A 65 17.52 -0.21 28.77
C THR A 65 16.77 0.49 27.64
N THR A 66 15.84 -0.20 26.98
CA THR A 66 15.07 0.34 25.85
C THR A 66 13.60 0.35 26.14
N THR A 67 12.91 1.41 25.71
CA THR A 67 11.45 1.47 25.68
C THR A 67 10.99 1.85 24.29
N LEU A 68 9.82 1.34 23.89
CA LEU A 68 9.19 1.76 22.64
C LEU A 68 8.42 3.06 22.88
N GLY A 69 8.74 4.04 22.06
CA GLY A 69 8.01 5.31 21.96
C GLY A 69 6.86 5.21 20.97
N GLU A 70 6.78 6.20 20.07
CA GLU A 70 5.74 6.24 19.06
C GLU A 70 6.04 5.33 17.88
N SER A 71 4.98 4.73 17.32
CA SER A 71 5.04 4.03 16.04
C SER A 71 4.49 4.92 14.94
N ARG A 72 5.30 5.25 13.94
CA ARG A 72 4.94 6.20 12.86
C ARG A 72 5.08 5.54 11.49
N TYR A 73 4.16 5.81 10.57
CA TYR A 73 4.33 5.39 9.18
C TYR A 73 5.52 6.12 8.55
N SER A 74 6.30 5.39 7.75
CA SER A 74 7.44 5.93 7.03
C SER A 74 7.45 5.42 5.59
N PRO A 75 7.60 6.31 4.58
CA PRO A 75 7.72 5.89 3.19
C PRO A 75 9.03 5.11 2.94
N ASP A 76 10.09 5.45 3.68
CA ASP A 76 11.46 4.99 3.38
C ASP A 76 11.94 3.88 4.33
N ALA A 77 11.29 3.70 5.48
CA ALA A 77 11.72 2.75 6.50
C ALA A 77 10.77 1.53 6.61
N PRO A 78 11.27 0.28 6.47
CA PRO A 78 10.48 -0.92 6.73
C PRO A 78 9.90 -0.95 8.14
N LYS A 79 8.84 -1.73 8.34
CA LYS A 79 8.24 -1.95 9.66
C LYS A 79 9.31 -2.41 10.66
N SER A 80 9.23 -1.90 11.89
CA SER A 80 10.17 -2.19 13.00
C SER A 80 11.59 -1.65 12.80
N THR A 81 11.79 -0.65 11.94
CA THR A 81 13.04 0.11 11.84
C THR A 81 13.02 1.31 12.78
N VAL A 82 14.10 1.59 13.51
CA VAL A 82 14.19 2.75 14.39
C VAL A 82 14.26 4.05 13.57
N LEU A 83 13.29 4.93 13.77
CA LEU A 83 13.19 6.24 13.11
C LEU A 83 13.89 7.33 13.91
N SER A 84 13.76 7.29 15.23
CA SER A 84 14.43 8.20 16.14
C SER A 84 14.68 7.54 17.48
N GLN A 85 15.67 8.07 18.18
CA GLN A 85 16.02 7.66 19.53
C GLN A 85 16.10 8.89 20.45
N ALA A 86 15.76 8.70 21.72
CA ALA A 86 15.96 9.69 22.76
C ALA A 86 16.48 8.99 24.03
N PRO A 87 17.60 9.45 24.63
CA PRO A 87 18.43 10.57 24.20
C PRO A 87 19.21 10.33 22.89
N ALA A 88 19.70 11.42 22.29
CA ALA A 88 20.37 11.37 20.98
C ALA A 88 21.71 10.62 21.05
N ALA A 89 22.16 10.09 19.91
CA ALA A 89 23.47 9.44 19.81
C ALA A 89 24.60 10.39 20.26
N GLY A 90 25.59 9.85 20.96
CA GLY A 90 26.69 10.59 21.57
C GLY A 90 26.37 11.18 22.94
N THR A 91 25.09 11.22 23.35
CA THR A 91 24.71 11.70 24.69
C THR A 91 25.30 10.78 25.75
N ILE A 92 25.89 11.37 26.78
CA ILE A 92 26.46 10.65 27.90
C ILE A 92 25.39 10.50 28.98
N VAL A 93 25.16 9.27 29.42
CA VAL A 93 24.13 8.94 30.42
C VAL A 93 24.67 7.97 31.46
N ALA A 94 24.02 7.95 32.62
CA ALA A 94 24.28 6.95 33.63
C ALA A 94 23.94 5.54 33.09
N PRO A 95 24.68 4.51 33.48
CA PRO A 95 24.33 3.13 33.17
C PRO A 95 22.90 2.78 33.65
N GLY A 96 22.22 1.89 32.94
CA GLY A 96 20.82 1.55 33.20
C GLY A 96 19.81 2.55 32.65
N SER A 97 20.26 3.71 32.12
CA SER A 97 19.37 4.71 31.53
C SER A 97 18.50 4.13 30.42
N VAL A 98 17.28 4.65 30.35
CA VAL A 98 16.28 4.27 29.34
C VAL A 98 16.50 5.06 28.06
N VAL A 99 16.56 4.36 26.94
CA VAL A 99 16.54 4.93 25.60
C VAL A 99 15.20 4.61 24.95
N THR A 100 14.43 5.66 24.68
CA THR A 100 13.16 5.57 23.95
C THR A 100 13.44 5.47 22.45
N LEU A 101 12.84 4.48 21.79
CA LEU A 101 12.96 4.25 20.35
C LEU A 101 11.60 4.47 19.70
N ASP A 102 11.52 5.45 18.81
CA ASP A 102 10.38 5.55 17.90
C ASP A 102 10.65 4.65 16.69
N VAL A 103 9.67 3.86 16.31
CA VAL A 103 9.82 2.83 15.28
C VAL A 103 8.89 3.06 14.11
N SER A 104 9.30 2.58 12.94
CA SER A 104 8.48 2.60 11.74
C SER A 104 7.35 1.59 11.85
N ALA A 105 6.12 2.04 11.64
CA ALA A 105 4.96 1.18 11.40
C ALA A 105 5.01 0.51 10.01
N GLY A 106 6.00 0.87 9.19
CA GLY A 106 6.12 0.52 7.78
C GLY A 106 5.53 1.60 6.87
N GLN A 107 5.44 1.29 5.58
CA GLN A 107 4.73 2.13 4.62
C GLN A 107 3.23 2.02 4.84
N GLN A 108 2.51 3.13 4.71
CA GLN A 108 1.05 3.10 4.67
C GLN A 108 0.62 2.30 3.43
N ARG A 109 -0.38 1.44 3.60
CA ARG A 109 -0.85 0.52 2.56
C ARG A 109 -2.34 0.70 2.30
N ALA A 110 -2.74 0.45 1.06
CA ALA A 110 -4.12 0.42 0.62
C ALA A 110 -4.38 -0.88 -0.14
N THR A 111 -5.64 -1.33 -0.09
CA THR A 111 -6.09 -2.47 -0.88
C THR A 111 -6.65 -1.97 -2.20
N ILE A 112 -6.28 -2.62 -3.31
CA ILE A 112 -6.84 -2.31 -4.62
C ILE A 112 -8.33 -2.68 -4.61
N PRO A 113 -9.24 -1.72 -4.90
CA PRO A 113 -10.67 -1.99 -4.89
C PRO A 113 -11.07 -2.92 -6.06
N ALA A 114 -12.33 -3.37 -6.08
CA ALA A 114 -12.88 -4.05 -7.24
C ALA A 114 -13.03 -3.06 -8.40
N LEU A 115 -12.34 -3.33 -9.51
CA LEU A 115 -12.27 -2.42 -10.66
C LEU A 115 -12.90 -3.03 -11.92
N LEU A 116 -12.97 -4.36 -11.98
CA LEU A 116 -13.49 -5.08 -13.14
C LEU A 116 -14.95 -4.72 -13.43
N GLY A 117 -15.24 -4.46 -14.71
CA GLY A 117 -16.57 -4.08 -15.18
C GLY A 117 -16.99 -2.65 -14.84
N LEU A 118 -16.19 -1.88 -14.12
CA LEU A 118 -16.43 -0.45 -13.93
C LEU A 118 -16.11 0.32 -15.20
N SER A 119 -16.75 1.48 -15.38
CA SER A 119 -16.30 2.44 -16.39
C SER A 119 -14.98 3.06 -15.97
N ARG A 120 -14.15 3.49 -16.94
CA ARG A 120 -12.88 4.19 -16.64
C ARG A 120 -13.04 5.33 -15.60
N PRO A 121 -14.03 6.24 -15.72
CA PRO A 121 -14.24 7.29 -14.71
C PRO A 121 -14.59 6.75 -13.32
N ASP A 122 -15.33 5.66 -13.24
CA ASP A 122 -15.73 5.05 -11.96
C ASP A 122 -14.55 4.36 -11.30
N ALA A 123 -13.73 3.65 -12.09
CA ALA A 123 -12.49 3.03 -11.65
C ALA A 123 -11.49 4.07 -11.11
N GLU A 124 -11.33 5.20 -11.79
CA GLU A 124 -10.47 6.30 -11.34
C GLU A 124 -10.93 6.87 -9.99
N ARG A 125 -12.25 7.06 -9.80
CA ARG A 125 -12.81 7.50 -8.52
C ARG A 125 -12.62 6.47 -7.41
N ALA A 126 -12.76 5.18 -7.72
CA ALA A 126 -12.53 4.10 -6.75
C ALA A 126 -11.05 4.07 -6.30
N LEU A 127 -10.11 4.20 -7.24
CA LEU A 127 -8.68 4.30 -6.95
C LEU A 127 -8.36 5.51 -6.07
N ALA A 128 -8.85 6.70 -6.45
CA ALA A 128 -8.61 7.93 -5.68
C ALA A 128 -9.15 7.82 -4.25
N THR A 129 -10.32 7.20 -4.07
CA THR A 129 -10.92 6.97 -2.73
C THR A 129 -10.08 6.03 -1.89
N ALA A 130 -9.43 5.04 -2.52
CA ALA A 130 -8.50 4.13 -1.86
C ALA A 130 -7.10 4.75 -1.61
N GLY A 131 -6.87 6.01 -2.00
CA GLY A 131 -5.55 6.65 -1.92
C GLY A 131 -4.54 6.08 -2.93
N LEU A 132 -5.03 5.50 -4.02
CA LEU A 132 -4.26 4.99 -5.14
C LEU A 132 -4.34 5.96 -6.32
N ALA A 133 -3.41 5.83 -7.27
CA ALA A 133 -3.35 6.68 -8.46
C ALA A 133 -3.68 5.87 -9.72
N LEU A 134 -4.30 6.53 -10.71
CA LEU A 134 -4.43 5.95 -12.04
C LEU A 134 -3.06 5.89 -12.74
N GLY A 135 -2.75 4.73 -13.28
CA GLY A 135 -1.57 4.45 -14.10
C GLY A 135 -1.83 4.61 -15.59
N ASN A 136 -1.21 3.75 -16.38
CA ASN A 136 -1.43 3.66 -17.82
C ASN A 136 -2.78 3.01 -18.13
N VAL A 137 -3.45 3.47 -19.19
CA VAL A 137 -4.72 2.88 -19.65
C VAL A 137 -4.51 2.35 -21.05
N THR A 138 -4.66 1.04 -21.23
CA THR A 138 -4.57 0.36 -22.53
C THR A 138 -5.95 -0.09 -22.98
N GLU A 139 -6.26 0.10 -24.26
CA GLU A 139 -7.50 -0.43 -24.83
C GLU A 139 -7.23 -1.77 -25.51
N GLU A 140 -8.06 -2.77 -25.23
CA GLU A 140 -7.96 -4.12 -25.79
C GLU A 140 -9.32 -4.56 -26.35
N ALA A 141 -9.30 -5.27 -27.48
CA ALA A 141 -10.54 -5.80 -28.06
C ALA A 141 -11.11 -6.91 -27.16
N SER A 142 -12.40 -6.80 -26.83
CA SER A 142 -13.12 -7.83 -26.07
C SER A 142 -14.61 -7.79 -26.36
N ASP A 143 -15.32 -8.87 -26.01
CA ASP A 143 -16.77 -8.94 -26.19
C ASP A 143 -17.55 -8.04 -25.19
N SER A 144 -16.86 -7.39 -24.25
CA SER A 144 -17.47 -6.46 -23.30
C SER A 144 -17.73 -5.10 -23.96
N ALA A 145 -18.71 -4.35 -23.44
CA ALA A 145 -18.98 -3.00 -23.90
C ALA A 145 -17.72 -2.11 -23.81
N ARG A 146 -17.55 -1.23 -24.80
CA ARG A 146 -16.41 -0.31 -24.87
C ARG A 146 -16.35 0.57 -23.61
N GLY A 147 -15.15 0.77 -23.08
CA GLY A 147 -14.86 1.63 -21.93
C GLY A 147 -14.99 0.97 -20.56
N LEU A 148 -15.35 -0.32 -20.50
CA LEU A 148 -15.34 -1.11 -19.27
C LEU A 148 -13.94 -1.63 -18.96
N VAL A 149 -13.55 -1.62 -17.69
CA VAL A 149 -12.29 -2.21 -17.23
C VAL A 149 -12.35 -3.73 -17.33
N LEU A 150 -11.36 -4.30 -18.01
CA LEU A 150 -11.17 -5.73 -18.23
C LEU A 150 -10.14 -6.34 -17.29
N ASP A 151 -9.13 -5.56 -16.92
CA ASP A 151 -8.06 -5.98 -16.03
C ASP A 151 -7.41 -4.76 -15.35
N SER A 152 -6.75 -4.98 -14.22
CA SER A 152 -5.96 -3.98 -13.53
C SER A 152 -4.63 -4.54 -13.05
N ARG A 153 -3.57 -3.72 -13.11
CA ARG A 153 -2.25 -4.07 -12.60
C ARG A 153 -1.72 -2.98 -11.67
N PRO A 154 -1.47 -3.26 -10.39
CA PRO A 154 -1.62 -4.57 -9.73
C PRO A 154 -3.09 -5.03 -9.60
N GLU A 155 -3.31 -6.31 -9.33
CA GLU A 155 -4.65 -6.94 -9.37
C GLU A 155 -5.56 -6.48 -8.23
N GLU A 156 -6.87 -6.56 -8.44
CA GLU A 156 -7.87 -6.28 -7.38
C GLU A 156 -7.66 -7.14 -6.12
N GLY A 157 -7.91 -6.54 -4.95
CA GLY A 157 -7.69 -7.18 -3.66
C GLY A 157 -6.22 -7.23 -3.20
N GLN A 158 -5.24 -6.88 -4.04
CA GLN A 158 -3.85 -6.79 -3.60
C GLN A 158 -3.62 -5.60 -2.65
N VAL A 159 -2.73 -5.80 -1.68
CA VAL A 159 -2.34 -4.75 -0.72
C VAL A 159 -1.03 -4.12 -1.17
N VAL A 160 -1.09 -2.84 -1.53
CA VAL A 160 0.02 -2.09 -2.11
C VAL A 160 0.32 -0.83 -1.29
N PRO A 161 1.51 -0.22 -1.42
CA PRO A 161 1.78 1.07 -0.80
C PRO A 161 0.78 2.14 -1.24
N LEU A 162 0.44 3.06 -0.33
CA LEU A 162 -0.39 4.22 -0.65
C LEU A 162 0.24 5.01 -1.82
N GLY A 163 -0.59 5.53 -2.73
CA GLY A 163 -0.13 6.25 -3.91
C GLY A 163 0.40 5.38 -5.04
N THR A 164 0.35 4.04 -4.91
CA THR A 164 0.70 3.13 -6.01
C THR A 164 -0.16 3.44 -7.23
N ARG A 165 0.47 3.44 -8.41
CA ARG A 165 -0.21 3.58 -9.70
C ARG A 165 -0.79 2.24 -10.14
N VAL A 166 -2.05 2.23 -10.52
CA VAL A 166 -2.75 1.05 -11.02
C VAL A 166 -3.05 1.26 -12.50
N ASP A 167 -2.42 0.46 -13.34
CA ASP A 167 -2.67 0.41 -14.77
C ASP A 167 -3.98 -0.32 -15.04
N LEU A 168 -4.73 0.11 -16.05
CA LEU A 168 -6.02 -0.49 -16.42
C LEU A 168 -5.99 -0.95 -17.87
N ALA A 169 -6.46 -2.17 -18.12
CA ALA A 169 -6.89 -2.59 -19.45
C ALA A 169 -8.39 -2.33 -19.57
N VAL A 170 -8.81 -1.61 -20.59
CA VAL A 170 -10.22 -1.30 -20.87
C VAL A 170 -10.66 -1.88 -22.20
N SER A 171 -11.94 -2.21 -22.31
CA SER A 171 -12.50 -2.74 -23.54
C SER A 171 -12.55 -1.69 -24.64
N ALA A 172 -11.99 -2.02 -25.79
CA ALA A 172 -12.22 -1.31 -27.06
C ALA A 172 -13.53 -1.77 -27.75
N GLY A 173 -14.24 -2.74 -27.17
CA GLY A 173 -15.35 -3.44 -27.81
C GLY A 173 -14.89 -4.60 -28.70
N PRO A 174 -15.83 -5.29 -29.37
CA PRO A 174 -15.55 -6.48 -30.15
C PRO A 174 -14.58 -6.19 -31.31
N ALA A 175 -13.67 -7.13 -31.60
CA ALA A 175 -12.73 -6.98 -32.72
C ALA A 175 -13.45 -6.89 -34.08
N ASN A 176 -14.55 -7.62 -34.22
CA ASN A 176 -15.42 -7.58 -35.39
C ASN A 176 -16.84 -7.22 -34.98
N LEU A 177 -17.45 -6.35 -35.77
CA LEU A 177 -18.81 -5.89 -35.59
C LEU A 177 -19.67 -6.38 -36.76
N THR A 178 -20.93 -6.68 -36.48
CA THR A 178 -21.91 -6.91 -37.54
C THR A 178 -22.42 -5.56 -38.02
N MET A 179 -22.25 -5.28 -39.31
CA MET A 179 -22.67 -4.03 -39.93
C MET A 179 -24.18 -3.80 -39.74
N PRO A 180 -24.60 -2.71 -39.07
CA PRO A 180 -26.02 -2.40 -38.93
C PRO A 180 -26.64 -2.03 -40.28
N ASP A 181 -27.95 -2.19 -40.38
CA ASP A 181 -28.73 -1.63 -41.49
C ASP A 181 -29.11 -0.17 -41.17
N VAL A 182 -28.51 0.75 -41.91
CA VAL A 182 -28.79 2.18 -41.86
C VAL A 182 -29.50 2.68 -43.11
N VAL A 183 -29.81 1.81 -44.07
CA VAL A 183 -30.57 2.20 -45.27
C VAL A 183 -31.97 2.64 -44.87
N GLY A 184 -32.43 3.75 -45.45
CA GLY A 184 -33.71 4.38 -45.12
C GLY A 184 -33.70 5.25 -43.87
N ARG A 185 -32.60 5.31 -43.11
CA ARG A 185 -32.43 6.25 -41.98
C ARG A 185 -31.94 7.60 -42.48
N GLU A 186 -32.13 8.63 -41.66
CA GLU A 186 -31.50 9.94 -41.85
C GLU A 186 -29.98 9.84 -41.60
N VAL A 187 -29.19 10.54 -42.40
CA VAL A 187 -27.72 10.50 -42.36
C VAL A 187 -27.14 10.85 -40.99
N GLU A 188 -27.73 11.80 -40.27
CA GLU A 188 -27.26 12.19 -38.92
C GLU A 188 -27.52 11.08 -37.89
N SER A 189 -28.70 10.47 -37.94
CA SER A 189 -29.04 9.32 -37.10
C SER A 189 -28.17 8.09 -37.43
N ALA A 190 -27.92 7.85 -38.71
CA ALA A 190 -27.03 6.79 -39.17
C ALA A 190 -25.60 7.00 -38.65
N ASN A 191 -25.04 8.19 -38.79
CA ASN A 191 -23.71 8.52 -38.28
C ASN A 191 -23.61 8.38 -36.76
N THR A 192 -24.66 8.79 -36.02
CA THR A 192 -24.71 8.62 -34.57
C THR A 192 -24.66 7.14 -34.18
N LEU A 193 -25.43 6.28 -34.86
CA LEU A 193 -25.43 4.83 -34.62
C LEU A 193 -24.05 4.21 -34.96
N LEU A 194 -23.47 4.57 -36.09
CA LEU A 194 -22.15 4.09 -36.52
C LEU A 194 -21.06 4.48 -35.49
N ALA A 195 -21.08 5.74 -35.03
CA ALA A 195 -20.15 6.22 -34.02
C ALA A 195 -20.29 5.50 -32.67
N GLN A 196 -21.52 5.19 -32.24
CA GLN A 196 -21.78 4.42 -31.02
C GLN A 196 -21.20 3.00 -31.09
N LEU A 197 -21.18 2.40 -32.28
CA LEU A 197 -20.58 1.09 -32.53
C LEU A 197 -19.05 1.17 -32.72
N GLY A 198 -18.46 2.37 -32.77
CA GLY A 198 -17.03 2.54 -33.03
C GLY A 198 -16.65 2.33 -34.51
N LEU A 199 -17.62 2.49 -35.42
CA LEU A 199 -17.39 2.56 -36.86
C LEU A 199 -17.14 4.02 -37.27
N LEU A 200 -16.31 4.22 -38.28
CA LEU A 200 -15.99 5.54 -38.80
C LEU A 200 -16.94 5.90 -39.94
N SER A 201 -17.29 7.18 -40.11
CA SER A 201 -18.06 7.65 -41.27
C SER A 201 -17.11 8.11 -42.37
N ALA A 202 -17.23 7.54 -43.57
CA ALA A 202 -16.52 8.04 -44.76
C ALA A 202 -17.27 9.24 -45.37
N PRO A 203 -16.66 9.99 -46.32
CA PRO A 203 -17.35 11.05 -47.04
C PRO A 203 -18.65 10.55 -47.68
N VAL A 204 -19.71 11.34 -47.53
CA VAL A 204 -21.05 11.01 -48.04
C VAL A 204 -21.09 11.25 -49.55
N GLU A 205 -21.58 10.26 -50.28
CA GLU A 205 -21.92 10.42 -51.69
C GLU A 205 -23.41 10.79 -51.83
N TYR A 206 -23.73 11.66 -52.79
CA TYR A 206 -25.11 12.13 -52.99
C TYR A 206 -25.73 11.49 -54.23
N ASP A 207 -26.95 10.97 -54.08
CA ASP A 207 -27.79 10.43 -55.15
C ASP A 207 -28.90 11.42 -55.48
N THR A 208 -28.67 12.24 -56.52
CA THR A 208 -29.61 13.27 -56.98
C THR A 208 -30.82 12.70 -57.71
N ASN A 209 -30.79 11.41 -58.08
CA ASN A 209 -31.89 10.73 -58.78
C ASN A 209 -32.82 9.96 -57.83
N SER A 210 -32.49 9.92 -56.54
CA SER A 210 -33.30 9.24 -55.54
C SER A 210 -34.66 9.91 -55.35
N THR A 211 -35.71 9.11 -55.23
CA THR A 211 -37.06 9.58 -54.88
C THR A 211 -37.30 9.64 -53.38
N LEU A 212 -36.31 9.28 -52.56
CA LEU A 212 -36.39 9.38 -51.11
C LEU A 212 -36.24 10.84 -50.64
N PRO A 213 -36.73 11.18 -49.43
CA PRO A 213 -36.51 12.50 -48.86
C PRO A 213 -35.02 12.85 -48.80
N ALA A 214 -34.68 14.11 -49.06
CA ALA A 214 -33.30 14.58 -48.97
C ALA A 214 -32.70 14.29 -47.58
N GLY A 215 -31.45 13.82 -47.53
CA GLY A 215 -30.80 13.42 -46.28
C GLY A 215 -31.02 11.96 -45.87
N THR A 216 -31.83 11.20 -46.62
CA THR A 216 -32.07 9.76 -46.37
C THR A 216 -30.96 8.89 -46.97
N VAL A 217 -30.42 7.93 -46.21
CA VAL A 217 -29.45 6.94 -46.71
C VAL A 217 -30.11 6.00 -47.72
N VAL A 218 -29.60 6.02 -48.94
CA VAL A 218 -30.02 5.17 -50.07
C VAL A 218 -29.23 3.87 -50.12
N ALA A 219 -27.94 3.95 -49.80
CA ALA A 219 -27.05 2.80 -49.79
C ALA A 219 -25.95 2.98 -48.73
N GLN A 220 -25.42 1.86 -48.27
CA GLN A 220 -24.27 1.81 -47.39
C GLN A 220 -23.24 0.83 -47.93
N THR A 221 -21.97 1.07 -47.64
CA THR A 221 -20.87 0.12 -47.87
C THR A 221 -19.92 0.18 -46.69
N PRO A 222 -19.59 -0.96 -46.04
CA PRO A 222 -20.06 -2.33 -46.27
C PRO A 222 -21.58 -2.58 -46.10
N ALA A 223 -22.08 -3.66 -46.70
CA ALA A 223 -23.50 -4.01 -46.67
C ALA A 223 -23.95 -4.48 -45.27
N ALA A 224 -25.23 -4.27 -44.93
CA ALA A 224 -25.80 -4.72 -43.67
C ALA A 224 -25.59 -6.23 -43.45
N GLY A 225 -25.31 -6.63 -42.20
CA GLY A 225 -25.02 -8.01 -41.82
C GLY A 225 -23.60 -8.50 -42.12
N SER A 226 -22.79 -7.73 -42.83
CA SER A 226 -21.37 -8.08 -43.04
C SER A 226 -20.57 -7.96 -41.74
N ALA A 227 -19.59 -8.85 -41.53
CA ALA A 227 -18.64 -8.74 -40.43
C ALA A 227 -17.53 -7.76 -40.84
N VAL A 228 -17.37 -6.69 -40.06
CA VAL A 228 -16.37 -5.64 -40.30
C VAL A 228 -15.47 -5.46 -39.08
N PRO A 229 -14.16 -5.22 -39.26
CA PRO A 229 -13.30 -4.84 -38.14
C PRO A 229 -13.80 -3.57 -37.44
N ALA A 230 -13.58 -3.47 -36.13
CA ALA A 230 -13.79 -2.21 -35.41
C ALA A 230 -12.99 -1.06 -36.07
N GLY A 231 -13.55 0.14 -36.10
CA GLY A 231 -12.93 1.29 -36.78
C GLY A 231 -13.04 1.28 -38.31
N THR A 232 -13.79 0.35 -38.92
CA THR A 232 -14.04 0.37 -40.36
C THR A 232 -14.78 1.64 -40.78
N ALA A 233 -14.34 2.27 -41.87
CA ALA A 233 -15.03 3.41 -42.46
C ALA A 233 -16.24 2.94 -43.31
N VAL A 234 -17.40 3.51 -43.05
CA VAL A 234 -18.66 3.22 -43.73
C VAL A 234 -18.97 4.36 -44.69
N ALA A 235 -19.03 4.04 -45.99
CA ALA A 235 -19.48 4.94 -47.02
C ALA A 235 -21.00 4.92 -47.11
N LEU A 236 -21.61 6.10 -47.03
CA LEU A 236 -23.05 6.27 -47.15
C LEU A 236 -23.34 7.01 -48.45
N ARG A 237 -24.30 6.50 -49.21
CA ARG A 237 -24.92 7.23 -50.31
C ARG A 237 -26.27 7.77 -49.85
N VAL A 238 -26.50 9.06 -50.01
CA VAL A 238 -27.63 9.79 -49.42
C VAL A 238 -28.44 10.47 -50.51
N ALA A 239 -29.77 10.49 -50.37
CA ALA A 239 -30.67 11.12 -51.32
C ALA A 239 -30.51 12.66 -51.28
N GLY A 240 -30.46 13.28 -52.46
CA GLY A 240 -30.38 14.72 -52.61
C GLY A 240 -29.05 15.19 -53.19
N SER A 241 -28.66 16.41 -52.84
CA SER A 241 -27.42 17.07 -53.25
C SER A 241 -26.68 17.60 -52.00
N PRO A 242 -25.38 17.93 -52.11
CA PRO A 242 -24.61 18.53 -51.02
C PRO A 242 -25.25 19.81 -50.44
#